data_AF-A0A3D5K034-F1
#
_entry.id   AF-A0A3D5K034-F1
#
_cell.length_a   1.000
_cell.length_b   1.000
_cell.length_c   1.000
_cell.angle_alpha   90.00
_cell.angle_beta   90.00
_cell.angle_gamma   90.00
#
_symmetry.space_group_name_H-M   'P 1'
#
loop_
_entity.id
_entity.type
_entity.pdbx_description
1 polymer ?
#
loop_
_entity_poly.entity_id
_entity_poly.type
_entity_poly.pdbx_seq_one_letter_code
_entity_poly.pdbx_strand_id
1 'polypeptide(L)'
;MNSNEIELKVQALVDGELTGSEAEALRQRINDDAGLQQLHVSLTQIRGLIADSELPRPLPESGDFYWNKIAETIERGKSAGERAAPPTPASRWLLRWLTPLVGVSAVVLLLTLQQPTAPDLGIMLSGDHELELSSDEIDVMTYNTDDDSMSIVWLDYSMDIQKDYMELWLD
;
A
#
# COMPACT_ATOMS: atom_id res chain seq x y z
N MET A 1 23.78 -10.80 10.38
CA MET A 1 22.74 -11.53 9.63
C MET A 1 22.32 -12.71 10.47
N ASN A 2 21.04 -12.76 10.85
CA ASN A 2 20.47 -13.94 11.49
C ASN A 2 20.44 -15.11 10.49
N SER A 3 20.47 -16.36 10.96
CA SER A 3 20.43 -17.53 10.07
C SER A 3 19.20 -17.52 9.15
N ASN A 4 18.03 -17.13 9.67
CA ASN A 4 16.78 -17.02 8.90
C ASN A 4 16.88 -15.98 7.77
N GLU A 5 17.54 -14.84 8.01
CA GLU A 5 17.71 -13.80 7.00
C GLU A 5 18.56 -14.29 5.82
N ILE A 6 19.57 -15.13 6.09
CA ILE A 6 20.41 -15.73 5.06
C ILE A 6 19.58 -16.73 4.24
N GLU A 7 18.77 -17.57 4.88
CA GLU A 7 17.90 -18.53 4.20
C GLU A 7 16.93 -17.82 3.25
N LEU A 8 16.30 -16.73 3.68
CA LEU A 8 15.41 -15.92 2.84
C LEU A 8 16.15 -15.31 1.65
N LYS A 9 17.39 -14.85 1.83
CA LYS A 9 18.20 -14.34 0.71
C LYS A 9 18.61 -15.43 -0.26
N VAL A 10 18.87 -16.66 0.22
CA VAL A 10 19.14 -17.81 -0.65
C VAL A 10 17.88 -18.15 -1.46
N GLN A 11 16.70 -18.09 -0.86
CA GLN A 11 15.44 -18.25 -1.58
C GLN A 11 15.25 -17.16 -2.64
N ALA A 12 15.42 -15.88 -2.29
CA ALA A 12 15.32 -14.77 -3.24
C ALA A 12 16.33 -14.90 -4.40
N LEU A 13 17.52 -15.47 -4.15
CA LEU A 13 18.49 -15.77 -5.20
C LEU A 13 18.01 -16.88 -6.14
N VAL A 14 17.41 -17.95 -5.59
CA VAL A 14 16.85 -19.07 -6.39
C VAL A 14 15.64 -18.62 -7.20
N ASP A 15 14.82 -17.73 -6.67
CA ASP A 15 13.65 -17.17 -7.34
C ASP A 15 14.02 -16.13 -8.40
N GLY A 16 15.24 -15.57 -8.35
CA GLY A 16 15.74 -14.57 -9.30
C GLY A 16 15.43 -13.12 -8.88
N GLU A 17 14.87 -12.92 -7.70
CA GLU A 17 14.57 -11.61 -7.09
C GLU A 17 15.84 -10.89 -6.61
N LEU A 18 16.91 -11.65 -6.31
CA LEU A 18 18.20 -11.10 -5.93
C LEU A 18 19.11 -10.89 -7.16
N THR A 19 19.50 -9.64 -7.43
CA THR A 19 20.34 -9.29 -8.59
C THR A 19 21.52 -8.38 -8.19
N GLY A 20 22.48 -8.23 -9.11
CA GLY A 20 23.62 -7.33 -8.92
C GLY A 20 24.67 -7.83 -7.93
N SER A 21 25.28 -6.90 -7.19
CA SER A 21 26.41 -7.18 -6.29
C SER A 21 26.03 -8.06 -5.10
N GLU A 22 24.80 -7.95 -4.60
CA GLU A 22 24.33 -8.75 -3.47
C GLU A 22 24.18 -10.23 -3.84
N ALA A 23 23.68 -10.51 -5.05
CA ALA A 23 23.60 -11.87 -5.57
C ALA A 23 24.98 -12.53 -5.70
N GLU A 24 25.98 -11.79 -6.17
CA GLU A 24 27.34 -12.30 -6.32
C GLU A 24 28.01 -12.57 -4.97
N ALA A 25 27.86 -11.65 -4.02
CA ALA A 25 28.36 -11.83 -2.65
C ALA A 25 27.72 -13.05 -1.97
N LEU A 26 26.42 -13.26 -2.19
CA LEU A 26 25.72 -14.42 -1.64
C LEU A 26 26.17 -15.73 -2.30
N ARG A 27 26.41 -15.75 -3.61
CA ARG A 27 26.96 -16.92 -4.33
C ARG A 27 28.34 -17.30 -3.81
N GLN A 28 29.22 -16.33 -3.59
CA GLN A 28 30.54 -16.58 -2.99
C GLN A 28 30.38 -17.22 -1.61
N ARG A 29 29.49 -16.67 -0.78
CA ARG A 29 29.22 -17.22 0.55
C ARG A 29 28.61 -18.62 0.51
N ILE A 30 27.73 -18.92 -0.44
CA ILE A 30 27.21 -20.27 -0.66
C ILE A 30 28.35 -21.23 -0.99
N ASN A 31 29.31 -20.83 -1.84
CA ASN A 31 30.46 -21.68 -2.17
C ASN A 31 31.36 -22.00 -0.97
N ASP A 32 31.39 -21.14 0.04
CA ASP A 32 32.22 -21.33 1.23
C ASP A 32 31.51 -22.11 2.36
N ASP A 33 30.18 -22.25 2.32
CA ASP A 33 29.36 -22.87 3.37
C ASP A 33 28.56 -24.08 2.87
N ALA A 34 28.94 -25.28 3.31
CA ALA A 34 28.30 -26.53 2.91
C ALA A 34 26.80 -26.60 3.24
N GLY A 35 26.35 -25.96 4.33
CA GLY A 35 24.93 -25.91 4.69
C GLY A 35 24.12 -25.07 3.72
N LEU A 36 24.67 -23.93 3.31
CA LEU A 36 24.05 -23.05 2.31
C LEU A 36 24.07 -23.67 0.90
N GLN A 37 25.10 -24.45 0.55
CA GLN A 37 25.11 -25.23 -0.70
C GLN A 37 23.96 -26.23 -0.73
N GLN A 38 23.79 -27.00 0.35
CA GLN A 38 22.73 -27.99 0.44
C GLN A 38 21.35 -27.33 0.34
N LEU A 39 21.15 -26.20 1.02
CA LEU A 39 19.91 -25.42 0.93
C LEU A 39 19.65 -24.93 -0.50
N HIS A 40 20.65 -24.32 -1.13
CA HIS A 40 20.55 -23.79 -2.50
C HIS A 40 20.22 -24.90 -3.51
N VAL A 41 20.87 -26.06 -3.42
CA VAL A 41 20.60 -27.22 -4.27
C VAL A 41 19.17 -27.72 -4.06
N SER A 42 18.73 -27.87 -2.80
CA SER A 42 17.39 -28.34 -2.46
C SER A 42 16.30 -27.40 -3.02
N LEU A 43 16.46 -26.09 -2.80
CA LEU A 43 15.52 -25.08 -3.31
C LEU A 43 15.48 -25.07 -4.85
N THR A 44 16.63 -25.20 -5.51
CA THR A 44 16.70 -25.29 -6.97
C THR A 44 15.99 -26.54 -7.50
N GLN A 45 16.11 -27.68 -6.83
CA GLN A 45 15.41 -28.91 -7.17
C GLN A 45 13.89 -28.75 -7.01
N ILE A 46 13.43 -28.18 -5.90
CA ILE A 46 12.01 -27.92 -5.65
C ILE A 46 11.43 -27.00 -6.73
N ARG A 47 12.15 -25.91 -7.08
CA ARG A 47 11.75 -25.01 -8.16
C ARG A 47 11.59 -25.75 -9.49
N GLY A 48 12.50 -26.66 -9.81
CA GLY A 48 12.41 -27.50 -11.01
C GLY A 48 11.18 -28.42 -10.99
N LEU A 49 10.92 -29.09 -9.87
CA LEU A 49 9.74 -29.95 -9.71
C LEU A 49 8.43 -29.17 -9.88
N ILE A 50 8.37 -27.94 -9.35
CA ILE A 50 7.20 -27.07 -9.51
C ILE A 50 7.04 -26.70 -11.00
N ALA A 51 8.10 -26.22 -11.65
CA ALA A 51 8.06 -25.82 -13.05
C ALA A 51 7.64 -26.98 -13.98
N ASP A 52 8.10 -28.21 -13.71
CA ASP A 52 7.72 -29.40 -14.48
C ASP A 52 6.27 -29.87 -14.20
N SER A 53 5.73 -29.51 -13.03
CA SER A 53 4.37 -29.88 -12.60
C SER A 53 3.32 -28.82 -12.91
N GLU A 54 3.73 -27.65 -13.40
CA GLU A 54 2.82 -26.59 -13.79
C GLU A 54 2.00 -26.99 -15.01
N LEU A 55 0.68 -26.93 -14.87
CA LEU A 55 -0.23 -27.24 -15.97
C LEU A 55 0.01 -26.21 -17.10
N PRO A 56 0.37 -26.63 -18.33
CA PRO A 56 0.61 -25.70 -19.41
C PRO A 56 -0.66 -24.92 -19.69
N ARG A 57 -0.60 -23.59 -19.55
CA ARG A 57 -1.66 -22.68 -20.00
C ARG A 57 -1.26 -22.10 -21.35
N PRO A 58 -1.72 -22.69 -22.47
CA PRO A 58 -1.44 -22.12 -23.78
C PRO A 58 -2.12 -20.74 -23.86
N LEU A 59 -1.34 -19.74 -24.27
CA LEU A 59 -1.89 -18.46 -24.69
C LEU A 59 -2.57 -18.65 -26.06
N PRO A 60 -3.64 -17.87 -26.37
CA PRO A 60 -4.35 -17.99 -27.63
C PRO A 60 -3.49 -17.59 -28.84
N GLU A 61 -2.54 -16.67 -28.63
CA GLU A 61 -1.58 -16.20 -29.63
C GLU A 61 -0.15 -16.64 -29.29
N SER A 62 0.75 -16.58 -30.27
CA SER A 62 2.17 -16.90 -30.05
C SER A 62 2.82 -15.93 -29.05
N GLY A 63 3.84 -16.38 -28.32
CA GLY A 63 4.60 -15.52 -27.40
C GLY A 63 5.15 -14.27 -28.07
N ASP A 64 5.61 -14.40 -29.32
CA ASP A 64 6.15 -13.29 -30.13
C ASP A 64 5.13 -12.17 -30.36
N PHE A 65 3.84 -12.50 -30.50
CA PHE A 65 2.78 -11.49 -30.64
C PHE A 65 2.71 -10.59 -29.40
N TYR A 66 2.73 -11.18 -28.20
CA TYR A 66 2.70 -10.42 -26.95
C TYR A 66 4.00 -9.66 -26.72
N TRP A 67 5.15 -10.28 -26.97
CA TRP A 67 6.46 -9.61 -26.83
C TRP A 67 6.59 -8.42 -27.77
N ASN A 68 6.12 -8.52 -29.01
CA ASN A 68 6.12 -7.40 -29.94
C ASN A 68 5.22 -6.26 -29.46
N LYS A 69 4.04 -6.57 -28.92
CA LYS A 69 3.13 -5.57 -28.34
C LYS A 69 3.74 -4.87 -27.12
N ILE A 70 4.45 -5.62 -26.26
CA ILE A 70 5.19 -5.06 -25.11
C ILE A 70 6.30 -4.13 -25.61
N ALA A 71 7.11 -4.57 -26.57
CA ALA A 71 8.19 -3.77 -27.15
C ALA A 71 7.66 -2.47 -27.78
N GLU A 72 6.60 -2.55 -28.58
CA GLU A 72 5.95 -1.39 -29.19
C GLU A 72 5.40 -0.42 -28.14
N THR A 73 4.82 -0.95 -27.06
CA THR A 73 4.28 -0.12 -25.97
C THR A 73 5.39 0.60 -25.20
N ILE A 74 6.52 -0.07 -24.95
CA ILE A 74 7.70 0.54 -24.31
C ILE A 74 8.29 1.63 -25.21
N GLU A 75 8.45 1.37 -26.50
CA GLU A 75 8.98 2.34 -27.47
C GLU A 75 8.07 3.57 -27.60
N ARG A 76 6.75 3.35 -27.63
CA ARG A 76 5.74 4.41 -27.63
C ARG A 76 5.79 5.22 -26.33
N GLY A 77 5.94 4.56 -25.19
CA GLY A 77 6.08 5.21 -23.87
C GLY A 77 7.34 6.07 -23.77
N LYS A 78 8.47 5.57 -24.27
CA LYS A 78 9.74 6.32 -24.34
C LYS A 78 9.61 7.54 -25.26
N SER A 79 9.02 7.36 -26.44
CA SER A 79 8.78 8.43 -27.41
C SER A 79 7.80 9.50 -26.89
N ALA A 80 6.81 9.11 -26.07
CA ALA A 80 5.87 10.02 -25.43
C ALA A 80 6.49 10.78 -24.24
N GLY A 81 7.42 10.16 -23.50
CA GLY A 81 8.21 10.84 -22.48
C GLY A 81 9.18 11.89 -23.05
N GLU A 82 9.69 11.66 -24.27
CA GLU A 82 10.55 12.60 -24.99
C GLU A 82 9.76 13.70 -25.74
N ARG A 83 8.50 13.43 -26.13
CA ARG A 83 7.63 14.40 -26.81
C ARG A 83 6.66 15.07 -25.83
N ALA A 84 7.11 16.22 -25.34
CA ALA A 84 6.31 17.37 -24.92
C ALA A 84 5.61 17.29 -23.54
N ALA A 85 6.21 17.97 -22.57
CA ALA A 85 5.43 18.83 -21.70
C ALA A 85 4.77 19.92 -22.59
N PRO A 86 3.43 20.02 -22.67
CA PRO A 86 2.81 21.14 -23.36
C PRO A 86 3.21 22.44 -22.66
N PRO A 87 3.49 23.55 -23.38
CA PRO A 87 3.65 24.84 -22.74
C PRO A 87 2.36 25.14 -21.98
N THR A 88 2.45 25.24 -20.66
CA THR A 88 1.30 25.61 -19.84
C THR A 88 0.88 27.03 -20.26
N PRO A 89 -0.38 27.25 -20.68
CA PRO A 89 -0.82 28.59 -21.04
C PRO A 89 -0.72 29.47 -19.78
N ALA A 90 -0.13 30.67 -19.91
CA ALA A 90 0.07 31.62 -18.81
C ALA A 90 -1.22 31.90 -17.98
N SER A 91 -2.39 31.67 -18.59
CA SER A 91 -3.71 31.65 -17.94
C SER A 91 -3.81 30.69 -16.75
N ARG A 92 -3.19 29.50 -16.79
CA ARG A 92 -3.21 28.53 -15.67
C ARG A 92 -2.39 28.99 -14.46
N TRP A 93 -1.34 29.78 -14.69
CA TRP A 93 -0.55 30.37 -13.60
C TRP A 93 -1.33 31.47 -12.88
N LEU A 94 -1.99 32.34 -13.64
CA LEU A 94 -2.92 33.37 -13.10
C LEU A 94 -4.10 32.75 -12.36
N LEU A 95 -4.71 31.68 -12.91
CA LEU A 95 -5.80 30.97 -12.24
C LEU A 95 -5.35 30.42 -10.87
N ARG A 96 -4.12 29.90 -10.78
CA ARG A 96 -3.58 29.32 -9.54
C ARG A 96 -3.38 30.35 -8.42
N TRP A 97 -3.27 31.63 -8.76
CA TRP A 97 -3.22 32.73 -7.78
C TRP A 97 -4.60 33.30 -7.46
N LEU A 98 -5.55 33.23 -8.38
CA LEU A 98 -6.91 33.75 -8.19
C LEU A 98 -7.84 32.75 -7.47
N THR A 99 -7.67 31.43 -7.66
CA THR A 99 -8.47 30.41 -6.97
C THR A 99 -8.43 30.47 -5.44
N PRO A 100 -7.28 30.65 -4.76
CA PRO A 100 -7.29 30.71 -3.29
C PRO A 100 -8.08 31.93 -2.77
N LEU A 101 -8.06 33.06 -3.49
CA LEU A 101 -8.79 34.27 -3.09
C LEU A 101 -10.31 34.09 -3.22
N VAL A 102 -10.76 33.42 -4.27
CA VAL A 102 -12.18 33.09 -4.49
C VAL A 102 -12.67 32.05 -3.48
N GLY A 103 -11.82 31.06 -3.15
CA GLY A 103 -12.12 30.07 -2.11
C GLY A 103 -12.29 30.70 -0.72
N VAL A 104 -11.36 31.55 -0.30
CA VAL A 104 -11.43 32.23 1.02
C VAL A 104 -12.65 33.14 1.10
N SER A 105 -12.93 33.93 0.05
CA SER A 105 -14.10 34.81 0.04
C SER A 105 -15.43 34.04 0.06
N ALA A 106 -15.52 32.88 -0.61
CA ALA A 106 -16.69 32.02 -0.52
C ALA A 106 -16.89 31.42 0.87
N VAL A 107 -15.80 30.99 1.54
CA VAL A 107 -15.85 30.45 2.91
C VAL A 107 -16.22 31.54 3.92
N VAL A 108 -15.64 32.73 3.81
CA VAL A 108 -16.01 33.88 4.65
C VAL A 108 -17.46 34.28 4.43
N LEU A 109 -17.92 34.33 3.18
CA LEU A 109 -19.31 34.64 2.85
C LEU A 109 -20.25 33.59 3.45
N LEU A 110 -19.93 32.31 3.34
CA LEU A 110 -20.73 31.21 3.90
C LEU A 110 -20.78 31.25 5.44
N LEU A 111 -19.65 31.56 6.10
CA LEU A 111 -19.59 31.78 7.54
C LEU A 111 -20.40 33.01 7.99
N THR A 112 -20.41 34.08 7.21
CA THR A 112 -21.22 35.29 7.54
C THR A 112 -22.71 35.08 7.32
N LEU A 113 -23.11 34.26 6.34
CA LEU A 113 -24.51 33.91 6.08
C LEU A 113 -25.04 32.85 7.05
N GLN A 114 -24.16 32.01 7.61
CA GLN A 114 -24.48 31.04 8.65
C GLN A 114 -24.19 31.59 10.05
N GLN A 115 -24.63 32.82 10.36
CA GLN A 115 -24.79 33.22 11.76
C GLN A 115 -26.21 32.88 12.25
N PRO A 116 -26.48 31.66 12.74
CA PRO A 116 -27.62 31.43 13.60
C PRO A 116 -27.34 32.13 14.93
N THR A 117 -28.31 32.91 15.39
CA THR A 117 -28.46 33.29 16.80
C THR A 117 -28.20 32.06 17.65
N ALA A 118 -27.15 32.11 18.47
CA ALA A 118 -26.66 30.97 19.25
C ALA A 118 -27.79 30.38 20.13
N PRO A 119 -28.10 29.08 20.03
CA PRO A 119 -28.62 28.38 21.18
C PRO A 119 -27.43 28.12 22.11
N ASP A 120 -27.55 28.56 23.36
CA ASP A 120 -26.62 28.23 24.44
C ASP A 120 -26.71 26.72 24.72
N LEU A 121 -25.94 25.96 23.96
CA LEU A 121 -25.64 24.56 24.21
C LEU A 121 -24.28 24.57 24.89
N GLY A 122 -24.28 24.66 26.22
CA GLY A 122 -23.11 24.81 27.09
C GLY A 122 -22.06 23.71 26.95
N ILE A 123 -21.39 23.65 25.82
CA ILE A 123 -20.28 22.76 25.51
C ILE A 123 -19.10 23.67 25.20
N MET A 124 -18.35 24.01 26.25
CA MET A 124 -17.00 24.54 26.13
C MET A 124 -16.10 23.44 25.59
N LEU A 125 -15.67 23.54 24.34
CA LEU A 125 -14.51 22.82 23.84
C LEU A 125 -13.26 23.54 24.37
N SER A 126 -12.95 23.28 25.64
CA SER A 126 -11.61 23.52 26.18
C SER A 126 -10.76 22.30 25.83
N GLY A 127 -9.58 22.54 25.26
CA GLY A 127 -8.57 21.50 25.08
C GLY A 127 -8.32 20.75 26.40
N ASP A 128 -8.05 19.46 26.28
CA ASP A 128 -7.77 18.51 27.36
C ASP A 128 -8.98 17.69 27.84
N HIS A 129 -9.65 16.91 26.98
CA HIS A 129 -10.53 15.83 27.46
C HIS A 129 -10.29 14.55 26.65
N GLU A 130 -9.76 13.52 27.32
CA GLU A 130 -9.82 12.14 26.85
C GLU A 130 -11.28 11.66 26.85
N LEU A 131 -11.63 10.89 25.81
CA LEU A 131 -12.97 10.36 25.62
C LEU A 131 -13.11 9.05 26.43
N GLU A 132 -13.70 9.10 27.62
CA GLU A 132 -14.11 7.87 28.33
C GLU A 132 -15.39 7.31 27.70
N LEU A 133 -15.25 6.25 26.90
CA LEU A 133 -16.35 5.38 26.48
C LEU A 133 -16.47 4.24 27.50
N SER A 134 -17.48 4.34 28.37
CA SER A 134 -17.86 3.25 29.28
C SER A 134 -18.65 2.19 28.51
N SER A 135 -17.95 1.22 27.94
CA SER A 135 -18.50 -0.06 27.51
C SER A 135 -17.45 -1.13 27.76
N ASP A 136 -17.73 -2.06 28.67
CA ASP A 136 -16.80 -3.03 29.27
C ASP A 136 -16.20 -4.07 28.27
N GLU A 137 -16.50 -3.96 26.99
CA GLU A 137 -16.16 -4.95 25.95
C GLU A 137 -15.33 -4.37 24.80
N ILE A 138 -15.05 -3.07 24.78
CA ILE A 138 -14.33 -2.42 23.67
C ILE A 138 -13.11 -1.69 24.24
N ASP A 139 -11.92 -2.24 24.01
CA ASP A 139 -10.67 -1.53 24.28
C ASP A 139 -10.38 -0.60 23.09
N VAL A 140 -10.30 0.70 23.36
CA VAL A 140 -10.13 1.75 22.34
C VAL A 140 -8.84 2.51 22.63
N MET A 141 -7.85 2.35 21.76
CA MET A 141 -6.64 3.17 21.81
C MET A 141 -6.68 4.18 20.65
N THR A 142 -6.70 5.48 21.01
CA THR A 142 -6.68 6.59 20.05
C THR A 142 -5.32 7.27 20.09
N TYR A 143 -4.69 7.40 18.91
CA TYR A 143 -3.46 8.18 18.76
C TYR A 143 -3.77 9.44 17.96
N ASN A 144 -3.48 10.60 18.54
CA ASN A 144 -3.56 11.89 17.88
C ASN A 144 -2.15 12.47 17.70
N THR A 145 -1.89 13.06 16.54
CA THR A 145 -0.69 13.87 16.28
C THR A 145 -1.15 15.24 15.83
N ASP A 146 -0.80 16.26 16.63
CA ASP A 146 -1.22 17.65 16.41
C ASP A 146 -0.74 18.25 15.08
N ASP A 147 0.33 17.71 14.48
CA ASP A 147 0.98 18.32 13.30
C ASP A 147 0.32 17.90 11.97
N ASP A 148 -0.33 16.73 11.92
CA ASP A 148 -0.83 16.14 10.67
C ASP A 148 -2.36 16.17 10.52
N SER A 149 -3.10 16.76 11.46
CA SER A 149 -4.58 16.80 11.46
C SER A 149 -5.22 15.41 11.22
N MET A 150 -4.55 14.36 11.69
CA MET A 150 -4.94 12.97 11.46
C MET A 150 -5.13 12.26 12.80
N SER A 151 -6.32 11.71 13.01
CA SER A 151 -6.66 10.89 14.17
C SER A 151 -6.83 9.45 13.71
N ILE A 152 -6.07 8.53 14.31
CA ILE A 152 -6.18 7.10 14.05
C ILE A 152 -6.82 6.45 15.27
N VAL A 153 -7.95 5.80 15.03
CA VAL A 153 -8.72 5.08 16.06
C VAL A 153 -8.61 3.58 15.78
N TRP A 154 -7.99 2.85 16.69
CA TRP A 154 -7.95 1.38 16.64
C TRP A 154 -9.09 0.83 17.50
N LEU A 155 -9.90 -0.04 16.90
CA LEU A 155 -10.99 -0.75 17.57
C LEU A 155 -10.65 -2.24 17.56
N ASP A 156 -10.40 -2.83 18.73
CA ASP A 156 -10.30 -4.27 18.87
C ASP A 156 -11.69 -4.85 19.17
N TYR A 157 -12.20 -5.69 18.28
CA TYR A 157 -13.49 -6.35 18.40
C TYR A 157 -13.24 -7.85 18.62
N SER A 158 -13.35 -8.34 19.86
CA SER A 158 -13.44 -9.76 20.13
C SER A 158 -14.89 -10.22 20.02
N MET A 159 -15.36 -10.55 18.81
CA MET A 159 -16.69 -11.12 18.64
C MET A 159 -16.63 -12.65 18.82
N ASP A 160 -17.37 -13.21 19.79
CA ASP A 160 -17.60 -14.66 19.90
C ASP A 160 -18.62 -15.07 18.81
N ILE A 161 -18.14 -15.22 17.56
CA ILE A 161 -18.98 -15.47 16.36
C ILE A 161 -19.64 -16.87 16.37
N GLN A 162 -19.50 -17.67 17.44
CA GLN A 162 -19.98 -19.05 17.48
C GLN A 162 -21.42 -19.25 18.00
N LYS A 163 -22.08 -18.25 18.60
CA LYS A 163 -23.40 -18.48 19.25
C LYS A 163 -24.63 -18.11 18.43
N ASP A 164 -24.56 -17.12 17.54
CA ASP A 164 -25.77 -16.62 16.85
C ASP A 164 -26.11 -17.35 15.53
N TYR A 165 -25.25 -18.23 15.03
CA TYR A 165 -25.54 -18.99 13.79
C TYR A 165 -26.40 -20.25 13.99
N MET A 166 -26.70 -20.65 15.24
CA MET A 166 -27.45 -21.88 15.54
C MET A 166 -28.95 -21.67 15.85
N GLU A 167 -29.42 -20.44 16.05
CA GLU A 167 -30.85 -20.18 16.31
C GLU A 167 -31.67 -19.83 15.05
N LEU A 168 -31.02 -19.56 13.91
CA LEU A 168 -31.74 -19.11 12.70
C LEU A 168 -32.25 -20.25 11.79
N TRP A 169 -32.11 -21.51 12.19
CA TRP A 169 -32.50 -22.69 11.40
C TRP A 169 -33.51 -23.62 12.10
N LEU A 170 -34.11 -23.18 13.22
CA LEU A 170 -35.15 -23.93 13.93
C LEU A 170 -36.38 -23.02 14.18
N ASP A 171 -37.01 -22.56 13.11
CA ASP A 171 -38.46 -22.31 13.04
C ASP A 171 -38.98 -22.64 11.64
#